data_AF-A0A8J7ZTG8-F1
#
_entry.id   AF-A0A8J7ZTG8-F1
#
_cell.length_a   1.000
_cell.length_b   1.000
_cell.length_c   1.000
_cell.angle_alpha   90.00
_cell.angle_beta   90.00
_cell.angle_gamma   90.00
#
_symmetry.space_group_name_H-M   'P 1'
#
loop_
_entity.id
_entity.type
_entity.pdbx_description
1 polymer ?
#
loop_
_entity_poly.entity_id
_entity_poly.type
_entity_poly.pdbx_seq_one_letter_code
_entity_poly.pdbx_strand_id
1 'polypeptide(L)'
;MCWVALDRGITIATESDRDAPVETWRGTREEIRSEVLEKSYDEDLGAFVQSYGSDTLDATGLLLPIVGFLPFDDERVQGTIEATEDRLVHDEVLVHRYDGDDGLPGSEGAFVLCSCWLIDVLALSGRVDDARERLEALADYVNSLDLVAEELDPETGAYLGNYPQAFSHIGLINSALYVGYARGRDSSGPPPMGVRVGDPILPERE
;
A
#
# COMPACT_ATOMS: atom_id res chain seq x y z
N MET A 1 -9.09 6.24 5.10
CA MET A 1 -8.57 7.64 5.06
C MET A 1 -9.05 8.55 6.19
N CYS A 2 -10.31 8.48 6.67
CA CYS A 2 -10.80 9.37 7.73
C CYS A 2 -9.92 9.36 9.00
N TRP A 3 -9.48 8.17 9.42
CA TRP A 3 -8.53 8.03 10.53
C TRP A 3 -7.22 8.79 10.30
N VAL A 4 -6.64 8.71 9.10
CA VAL A 4 -5.38 9.37 8.72
C VAL A 4 -5.53 10.89 8.79
N ALA A 5 -6.66 11.43 8.31
CA ALA A 5 -6.92 12.85 8.36
C ALA A 5 -6.93 13.38 9.81
N LEU A 6 -7.58 12.66 10.72
CA LEU A 6 -7.59 13.01 12.15
C LEU A 6 -6.19 12.87 12.76
N ASP A 7 -5.49 11.79 12.46
CA ASP A 7 -4.13 11.55 12.96
C ASP A 7 -3.16 12.69 12.57
N ARG A 8 -3.12 13.03 11.28
CA ARG A 8 -2.26 14.10 10.78
C ARG A 8 -2.72 15.47 11.29
N GLY A 9 -4.02 15.69 11.40
CA GLY A 9 -4.60 16.91 11.98
C GLY A 9 -4.19 17.13 13.44
N ILE A 10 -4.25 16.06 14.27
CA ILE A 10 -3.77 16.08 15.65
C ILE A 10 -2.28 16.42 15.68
N THR A 11 -1.46 15.72 14.89
CA THR A 11 0.00 15.94 14.83
C THR A 11 0.32 17.40 14.50
N ILE A 12 -0.27 17.94 13.43
CA ILE A 12 -0.07 19.33 13.01
C ILE A 12 -0.48 20.32 14.11
N ALA A 13 -1.65 20.11 14.74
CA ALA A 13 -2.13 20.99 15.80
C ALA A 13 -1.20 21.00 17.01
N THR A 14 -0.71 19.82 17.42
CA THR A 14 0.19 19.69 18.57
C THR A 14 1.60 20.19 18.30
N GLU A 15 2.11 20.06 17.07
CA GLU A 15 3.46 20.51 16.71
C GLU A 15 3.52 21.99 16.34
N SER A 16 2.40 22.59 15.92
CA SER A 16 2.33 23.98 15.45
C SER A 16 1.71 24.95 16.47
N ASP A 17 1.43 24.51 17.70
CA ASP A 17 0.73 25.28 18.74
C ASP A 17 -0.56 25.99 18.24
N ARG A 18 -1.30 25.31 17.35
CA ARG A 18 -2.54 25.85 16.76
C ARG A 18 -3.75 25.45 17.60
N ASP A 19 -4.66 26.39 17.81
CA ASP A 19 -5.95 26.12 18.45
C ASP A 19 -6.79 25.19 17.56
N ALA A 20 -7.15 24.03 18.10
CA ALA A 20 -7.88 22.98 17.41
C ALA A 20 -8.59 22.06 18.44
N PRO A 21 -9.71 21.42 18.08
CA PRO A 21 -10.44 20.51 18.97
C PRO A 21 -9.75 19.13 19.06
N VAL A 22 -8.49 19.12 19.53
CA VAL A 22 -7.61 17.94 19.56
C VAL A 22 -8.23 16.77 20.32
N GLU A 23 -8.85 17.01 21.47
CA GLU A 23 -9.49 15.95 22.27
C GLU A 23 -10.67 15.30 21.54
N THR A 24 -11.49 16.09 20.84
CA THR A 24 -12.57 15.55 20.01
C THR A 24 -12.01 14.71 18.87
N TRP A 25 -10.97 15.20 18.18
CA TRP A 25 -10.33 14.45 17.09
C TRP A 25 -9.70 13.15 17.58
N ARG A 26 -9.09 13.14 18.78
CA ARG A 26 -8.54 11.92 19.39
C ARG A 26 -9.64 10.89 19.65
N GLY A 27 -10.76 11.32 20.24
CA GLY A 27 -11.91 10.45 20.48
C GLY A 27 -12.44 9.83 19.18
N THR A 28 -12.74 10.64 18.17
CA THR A 28 -13.23 10.14 16.87
C THR A 28 -12.20 9.27 16.14
N ARG A 29 -10.90 9.59 16.23
CA ARG A 29 -9.83 8.75 15.65
C ARG A 29 -9.84 7.37 16.27
N GLU A 30 -10.04 7.26 17.59
CA GLU A 30 -10.07 5.97 18.30
C GLU A 30 -11.34 5.17 17.99
N GLU A 31 -12.49 5.84 17.87
CA GLU A 31 -13.74 5.22 17.43
C GLU A 31 -13.59 4.60 16.03
N ILE A 32 -13.05 5.36 15.07
CA ILE A 32 -12.79 4.86 13.70
C ILE A 32 -11.78 3.71 13.73
N ARG A 33 -10.72 3.80 14.54
CA ARG A 33 -9.72 2.73 14.66
C ARG A 33 -10.37 1.44 15.14
N SER A 34 -11.14 1.52 16.22
CA SER A 34 -11.81 0.37 16.82
C SER A 34 -12.77 -0.29 15.82
N GLU A 35 -13.57 0.53 15.13
CA GLU A 35 -14.57 0.03 14.18
C GLU A 35 -13.92 -0.65 12.95
N VAL A 36 -12.85 -0.07 12.41
CA VAL A 36 -12.11 -0.68 11.29
C VAL A 36 -11.52 -2.02 11.73
N LEU A 37 -10.85 -2.09 12.89
CA LEU A 37 -10.25 -3.34 13.36
C LEU A 37 -11.28 -4.43 13.66
N GLU A 38 -12.48 -4.06 14.13
CA GLU A 38 -13.54 -5.02 14.44
C GLU A 38 -14.32 -5.49 13.20
N LYS A 39 -14.56 -4.62 12.22
CA LYS A 39 -15.52 -4.90 11.14
C LYS A 39 -14.91 -5.14 9.76
N SER A 40 -13.65 -4.76 9.55
CA SER A 40 -12.98 -4.97 8.25
C SER A 40 -11.92 -6.05 8.24
N TYR A 41 -11.57 -6.63 9.39
CA TYR A 41 -10.68 -7.78 9.44
C TYR A 41 -11.51 -9.07 9.43
N ASP A 42 -11.28 -9.92 8.44
CA ASP A 42 -11.90 -11.23 8.36
C ASP A 42 -10.94 -12.26 8.96
N GLU A 43 -11.35 -12.91 10.06
CA GLU A 43 -10.52 -13.88 10.77
C GLU A 43 -10.33 -15.19 10.00
N ASP A 44 -11.29 -15.58 9.16
CA ASP A 44 -11.23 -16.82 8.39
C ASP A 44 -10.29 -16.66 7.19
N LEU A 45 -10.30 -15.49 6.56
CA LEU A 45 -9.35 -15.12 5.50
C LEU A 45 -7.99 -14.69 6.04
N GLY A 46 -7.92 -14.23 7.30
CA GLY A 46 -6.71 -13.66 7.89
C GLY A 46 -6.30 -12.32 7.27
N ALA A 47 -7.26 -11.53 6.76
CA ALA A 47 -6.96 -10.33 5.98
C ALA A 47 -8.00 -9.22 6.15
N PHE A 48 -7.59 -7.99 5.86
CA PHE A 48 -8.54 -6.88 5.71
C PHE A 48 -9.28 -6.94 4.37
N VAL A 49 -10.61 -6.86 4.43
CA VAL A 49 -11.50 -6.98 3.26
C VAL A 49 -11.94 -5.61 2.72
N GLN A 50 -12.42 -5.58 1.47
CA GLN A 50 -12.80 -4.38 0.75
C GLN A 50 -13.91 -3.58 1.46
N SER A 51 -14.87 -4.27 2.06
CA SER A 51 -16.03 -3.65 2.72
C SER A 51 -16.58 -4.54 3.85
N TYR A 52 -17.31 -3.94 4.78
CA TYR A 52 -17.83 -4.67 5.94
C TYR A 52 -18.78 -5.79 5.53
N GLY A 53 -18.53 -6.99 6.05
CA GLY A 53 -19.35 -8.17 5.78
C GLY A 53 -19.16 -8.78 4.39
N SER A 54 -18.10 -8.40 3.66
CA SER A 54 -17.68 -9.00 2.40
C SER A 54 -16.43 -9.87 2.62
N ASP A 55 -16.21 -10.85 1.74
CA ASP A 55 -15.01 -11.69 1.64
C ASP A 55 -14.11 -11.31 0.45
N THR A 56 -14.42 -10.20 -0.22
CA THR A 56 -13.67 -9.63 -1.34
C THR A 56 -12.45 -8.89 -0.84
N LEU A 57 -11.30 -9.17 -1.44
CA LEU A 57 -10.06 -8.45 -1.13
C LEU A 57 -9.95 -7.21 -1.99
N ASP A 58 -9.26 -6.20 -1.44
CA ASP A 58 -8.88 -5.01 -2.18
C ASP A 58 -7.45 -4.62 -1.78
N ALA A 59 -6.59 -4.36 -2.78
CA ALA A 59 -5.19 -4.01 -2.59
C ALA A 59 -5.00 -2.72 -1.76
N THR A 60 -6.05 -1.90 -1.58
CA THR A 60 -6.03 -0.77 -0.64
C THR A 60 -5.80 -1.19 0.81
N GLY A 61 -6.01 -2.46 1.18
CA GLY A 61 -5.61 -3.02 2.47
C GLY A 61 -4.10 -2.86 2.75
N LEU A 62 -3.27 -2.90 1.71
CA LEU A 62 -1.82 -2.68 1.81
C LEU A 62 -1.45 -1.25 2.25
N LEU A 63 -2.38 -0.29 2.15
CA LEU A 63 -2.15 1.06 2.61
C LEU A 63 -2.17 1.17 4.15
N LEU A 64 -2.76 0.21 4.87
CA LEU A 64 -2.89 0.26 6.33
C LEU A 64 -1.53 0.51 7.02
N PRO A 65 -0.46 -0.27 6.76
CA PRO A 65 0.85 0.04 7.33
C PRO A 65 1.51 1.29 6.72
N ILE A 66 1.34 1.53 5.40
CA ILE A 66 1.95 2.68 4.70
C ILE A 66 1.49 4.01 5.32
N VAL A 67 0.20 4.15 5.67
CA VAL A 67 -0.33 5.38 6.29
C VAL A 67 -0.10 5.43 7.80
N GLY A 68 0.43 4.35 8.39
CA GLY A 68 0.69 4.20 9.82
C GLY A 68 -0.55 3.86 10.64
N PHE A 69 -1.53 3.15 10.06
CA PHE A 69 -2.69 2.67 10.82
C PHE A 69 -2.32 1.50 11.75
N LEU A 70 -1.53 0.55 11.25
CA LEU A 70 -0.90 -0.56 11.96
C LEU A 70 0.60 -0.61 11.64
N PRO A 71 1.44 -1.21 12.51
CA PRO A 71 2.85 -1.41 12.18
C PRO A 71 3.03 -2.52 11.12
N PHE A 72 4.17 -2.55 10.45
CA PHE A 72 4.44 -3.53 9.40
C PHE A 72 4.52 -4.96 9.95
N ASP A 73 4.92 -5.16 11.21
CA ASP A 73 5.03 -6.47 11.86
C ASP A 73 3.71 -6.98 12.47
N ASP A 74 2.61 -6.25 12.36
CA ASP A 74 1.30 -6.69 12.84
C ASP A 74 0.86 -7.94 12.05
N GLU A 75 0.47 -9.01 12.75
CA GLU A 75 0.04 -10.28 12.14
C GLU A 75 -1.09 -10.09 11.13
N ARG A 76 -1.99 -9.12 11.36
CA ARG A 76 -3.10 -8.81 10.44
C ARG A 76 -2.61 -8.12 9.17
N VAL A 77 -1.55 -7.34 9.27
CA VAL A 77 -0.88 -6.74 8.11
C VAL A 77 -0.18 -7.83 7.31
N GLN A 78 0.58 -8.71 7.97
CA GLN A 78 1.25 -9.82 7.29
C GLN A 78 0.25 -10.75 6.59
N GLY A 79 -0.84 -11.13 7.26
CA GLY A 79 -1.90 -11.94 6.64
C GLY A 79 -2.58 -11.24 5.45
N THR A 80 -2.74 -9.91 5.52
CA THR A 80 -3.27 -9.14 4.37
C THR A 80 -2.31 -9.12 3.17
N ILE A 81 -1.00 -9.05 3.43
CA ILE A 81 0.03 -9.13 2.37
C ILE A 81 -0.04 -10.52 1.73
N GLU A 82 -0.04 -11.58 2.53
CA GLU A 82 -0.09 -12.97 2.05
C GLU A 82 -1.37 -13.24 1.24
N ALA A 83 -2.53 -12.80 1.72
CA ALA A 83 -3.80 -12.95 1.03
C ALA A 83 -3.83 -12.15 -0.29
N THR A 84 -3.19 -10.97 -0.33
CA THR A 84 -3.04 -10.18 -1.56
C THR A 84 -2.13 -10.90 -2.56
N GLU A 85 -1.03 -11.49 -2.11
CA GLU A 85 -0.13 -12.28 -2.97
C GLU A 85 -0.83 -13.52 -3.54
N ASP A 86 -1.68 -14.19 -2.77
CA ASP A 86 -2.39 -15.40 -3.20
C ASP A 86 -3.52 -15.10 -4.19
N ARG A 87 -4.31 -14.04 -3.95
CA ARG A 87 -5.58 -13.80 -4.66
C ARG A 87 -5.54 -12.67 -5.69
N LEU A 88 -4.63 -11.71 -5.56
CA LEU A 88 -4.60 -10.51 -6.41
C LEU A 88 -3.37 -10.40 -7.32
N VAL A 89 -2.32 -11.19 -7.11
CA VAL A 89 -1.12 -11.17 -7.95
C VAL A 89 -1.28 -12.08 -9.16
N HIS A 90 -0.91 -11.56 -10.33
CA HIS A 90 -0.72 -12.26 -11.58
C HIS A 90 0.76 -12.18 -12.00
N ASP A 91 1.30 -13.30 -12.49
CA ASP A 91 2.70 -13.47 -12.93
C ASP A 91 3.74 -12.82 -12.00
N GLU A 92 3.55 -13.02 -10.69
CA GLU A 92 4.47 -12.60 -9.62
C GLU A 92 4.68 -11.08 -9.48
N VAL A 93 4.07 -10.21 -10.28
CA VAL A 93 4.35 -8.75 -10.20
C VAL A 93 3.12 -7.87 -10.37
N LEU A 94 2.13 -8.30 -11.16
CA LEU A 94 0.98 -7.49 -11.53
C LEU A 94 -0.15 -7.69 -10.51
N VAL A 95 -0.60 -6.62 -9.85
CA VAL A 95 -1.62 -6.71 -8.80
C VAL A 95 -2.95 -6.14 -9.30
N HIS A 96 -3.97 -6.98 -9.34
CA HIS A 96 -5.36 -6.53 -9.51
C HIS A 96 -5.82 -5.76 -8.28
N ARG A 97 -6.71 -4.79 -8.49
CA ARG A 97 -7.20 -3.98 -7.38
C ARG A 97 -8.08 -4.79 -6.43
N TYR A 98 -8.93 -5.65 -6.94
CA TYR A 98 -9.85 -6.49 -6.17
C TYR A 98 -10.14 -7.79 -6.94
N ASP A 99 -10.66 -8.80 -6.25
CA ASP A 99 -11.00 -10.12 -6.83
C ASP A 99 -12.52 -10.37 -6.96
N GLY A 100 -13.31 -9.32 -6.79
CA GLY A 100 -14.76 -9.31 -6.97
C GLY A 100 -15.23 -8.60 -8.26
N ASP A 101 -16.55 -8.60 -8.47
CA ASP A 101 -17.21 -7.83 -9.54
C ASP A 101 -17.46 -6.40 -9.06
N ASP A 102 -16.96 -5.39 -9.78
CA ASP A 102 -17.20 -3.98 -9.50
C ASP A 102 -18.44 -3.40 -10.19
N GLY A 103 -19.13 -4.22 -10.98
CA GLY A 103 -20.30 -3.84 -11.75
C GLY A 103 -19.98 -3.03 -13.01
N LEU A 104 -18.70 -2.94 -13.42
CA LEU A 104 -18.31 -2.30 -14.68
C LEU A 104 -18.16 -3.33 -15.81
N PRO A 105 -18.53 -2.96 -17.06
CA PRO A 105 -18.37 -3.85 -18.19
C PRO A 105 -16.91 -3.93 -18.65
N GLY A 106 -16.33 -5.13 -18.65
CA GLY A 106 -14.98 -5.38 -19.16
C GLY A 106 -14.22 -6.35 -18.26
N SER A 107 -12.94 -6.55 -18.56
CA SER A 107 -11.97 -7.12 -17.63
C SER A 107 -11.00 -6.00 -17.26
N GLU A 108 -10.91 -5.64 -15.98
CA GLU A 108 -9.88 -4.71 -15.52
C GLU A 108 -8.48 -5.30 -15.70
N GLY A 109 -7.51 -4.43 -15.99
CA GLY A 109 -6.10 -4.79 -15.92
C GLY A 109 -5.59 -4.85 -14.49
N ALA A 110 -4.31 -5.19 -14.36
CA ALA A 110 -3.60 -5.00 -13.11
C ALA A 110 -3.17 -3.54 -12.94
N PHE A 111 -3.35 -3.00 -11.75
CA PHE A 111 -3.05 -1.59 -11.47
C PHE A 111 -1.58 -1.44 -11.09
N VAL A 112 -0.83 -0.62 -11.83
CA VAL A 112 0.59 -0.37 -11.55
C VAL A 112 0.79 0.15 -10.13
N LEU A 113 -0.12 1.01 -9.67
CA LEU A 113 -0.07 1.54 -8.30
C LEU A 113 -0.27 0.47 -7.23
N CYS A 114 -1.12 -0.53 -7.47
CA CYS A 114 -1.34 -1.63 -6.53
C CYS A 114 -0.10 -2.54 -6.45
N SER A 115 0.55 -2.80 -7.60
CA SER A 115 1.85 -3.49 -7.63
C SER A 115 2.92 -2.75 -6.82
N CYS A 116 2.95 -1.41 -6.93
CA CYS A 116 3.87 -0.59 -6.14
C CYS A 116 3.58 -0.68 -4.64
N TRP A 117 2.30 -0.66 -4.22
CA TRP A 117 1.97 -0.82 -2.79
C TRP A 117 2.41 -2.17 -2.23
N LEU A 118 2.29 -3.26 -3.00
CA LEU A 118 2.79 -4.56 -2.59
C LEU A 118 4.32 -4.54 -2.41
N ILE A 119 5.05 -3.97 -3.37
CA ILE A 119 6.50 -3.77 -3.28
C ILE A 119 6.87 -2.96 -2.03
N ASP A 120 6.17 -1.86 -1.78
CA ASP A 120 6.42 -0.95 -0.66
C ASP A 120 6.29 -1.66 0.69
N VAL A 121 5.20 -2.44 0.89
CA VAL A 121 4.98 -3.16 2.14
C VAL A 121 5.92 -4.35 2.30
N LEU A 122 6.30 -5.05 1.22
CA LEU A 122 7.31 -6.11 1.27
C LEU A 122 8.66 -5.56 1.72
N ALA A 123 9.08 -4.42 1.16
CA ALA A 123 10.35 -3.78 1.50
C ALA A 123 10.43 -3.40 3.00
N LEU A 124 9.34 -2.92 3.58
CA LEU A 124 9.29 -2.50 4.99
C LEU A 124 8.87 -3.62 5.96
N SER A 125 8.48 -4.79 5.44
CA SER A 125 8.21 -6.03 6.20
C SER A 125 9.40 -6.99 6.20
N GLY A 126 10.59 -6.55 5.80
CA GLY A 126 11.81 -7.37 5.81
C GLY A 126 11.99 -8.27 4.59
N ARG A 127 11.01 -8.31 3.67
CA ARG A 127 11.06 -9.06 2.42
C ARG A 127 11.68 -8.22 1.30
N VAL A 128 12.89 -7.71 1.57
CA VAL A 128 13.55 -6.68 0.74
C VAL A 128 13.98 -7.23 -0.61
N ASP A 129 14.43 -8.49 -0.67
CA ASP A 129 14.83 -9.12 -1.93
C ASP A 129 13.62 -9.37 -2.84
N ASP A 130 12.52 -9.90 -2.30
CA ASP A 130 11.24 -10.04 -3.01
C ASP A 130 10.76 -8.69 -3.57
N ALA A 131 10.79 -7.63 -2.75
CA ALA A 131 10.39 -6.29 -3.15
C ALA A 131 11.27 -5.75 -4.30
N ARG A 132 12.58 -6.01 -4.24
CA ARG A 132 13.53 -5.60 -5.29
C ARG A 132 13.25 -6.33 -6.60
N GLU A 133 13.07 -7.64 -6.56
CA GLU A 133 12.83 -8.45 -7.76
C GLU A 133 11.52 -8.05 -8.44
N ARG A 134 10.45 -7.84 -7.67
CA ARG A 134 9.17 -7.33 -8.17
C ARG A 134 9.29 -5.91 -8.74
N LEU A 135 10.08 -5.03 -8.13
CA LEU A 135 10.34 -3.69 -8.67
C LEU A 135 11.09 -3.74 -10.01
N GLU A 136 12.11 -4.59 -10.11
CA GLU A 136 12.88 -4.78 -11.34
C GLU A 136 11.99 -5.35 -12.46
N ALA A 137 11.16 -6.35 -12.15
CA ALA A 137 10.19 -6.90 -13.09
C ALA A 137 9.13 -5.86 -13.53
N LEU A 138 8.61 -5.06 -12.59
CA LEU A 138 7.63 -4.01 -12.92
C LEU A 138 8.24 -2.92 -13.81
N ALA A 139 9.52 -2.62 -13.64
CA ALA A 139 10.23 -1.64 -14.44
C ALA A 139 10.35 -2.06 -15.92
N ASP A 140 10.33 -3.36 -16.24
CA ASP A 140 10.36 -3.85 -17.62
C ASP A 140 9.07 -3.51 -18.41
N TYR A 141 7.98 -3.17 -17.71
CA TYR A 141 6.75 -2.66 -18.34
C TYR A 141 6.82 -1.17 -18.67
N VAL A 142 7.84 -0.42 -18.22
CA VAL A 142 7.99 1.00 -18.56
C VAL A 142 8.37 1.12 -20.04
N ASN A 143 7.60 1.90 -20.79
CA ASN A 143 7.85 2.02 -22.23
C ASN A 143 9.06 2.90 -22.55
N SER A 144 9.44 2.96 -23.83
CA SER A 144 10.61 3.70 -24.31
C SER A 144 10.54 5.22 -24.17
N LEU A 145 9.41 5.76 -23.71
CA LEU A 145 9.22 7.19 -23.40
C LEU A 145 9.31 7.45 -21.89
N ASP A 146 9.61 6.44 -21.08
CA ASP A 146 9.59 6.48 -19.61
C ASP A 146 8.21 6.88 -19.05
N LEU A 147 7.14 6.56 -19.80
CA LEU A 147 5.76 6.85 -19.43
C LEU A 147 5.02 5.56 -19.12
N VAL A 148 4.18 5.60 -18.07
CA VAL A 148 3.43 4.43 -17.59
C VAL A 148 1.93 4.72 -17.57
N ALA A 149 1.13 3.72 -17.95
CA ALA A 149 -0.33 3.78 -17.88
C ALA A 149 -0.85 3.46 -16.47
N GLU A 150 -2.15 3.62 -16.28
CA GLU A 150 -2.85 3.26 -15.05
C GLU A 150 -2.83 1.75 -14.79
N GLU A 151 -3.12 1.00 -15.86
CA GLU A 151 -3.28 -0.44 -15.83
C GLU A 151 -2.40 -1.11 -16.89
N LEU A 152 -2.10 -2.38 -16.62
CA LEU A 152 -1.46 -3.31 -17.54
C LEU A 152 -2.39 -4.49 -17.75
N ASP A 153 -2.59 -4.87 -19.01
CA ASP A 153 -3.18 -6.16 -19.33
C ASP A 153 -2.21 -7.27 -18.87
N PRO A 154 -2.61 -8.14 -17.94
CA PRO A 154 -1.69 -9.09 -17.33
C PRO A 154 -1.18 -10.17 -18.30
N GLU A 155 -1.94 -10.49 -19.35
CA GLU A 155 -1.57 -11.53 -20.31
C GLU A 155 -0.64 -10.99 -21.41
N THR A 156 -0.79 -9.72 -21.79
CA THR A 156 -0.10 -9.14 -22.96
C THR A 156 0.88 -8.04 -22.60
N GLY A 157 0.81 -7.47 -21.39
CA GLY A 157 1.55 -6.29 -20.97
C GLY A 157 1.09 -5.00 -21.65
N ALA A 158 -0.05 -5.02 -22.35
CA ALA A 158 -0.57 -3.84 -23.02
C ALA A 158 -1.02 -2.78 -22.01
N TYR A 159 -0.80 -1.50 -22.33
CA TYR A 159 -1.24 -0.39 -21.49
C TYR A 159 -2.75 -0.20 -21.60
N LEU A 160 -3.41 -0.11 -20.44
CA LEU A 160 -4.83 0.09 -20.29
C LEU A 160 -5.12 1.35 -19.44
N GLY A 161 -6.35 1.85 -19.51
CA GLY A 161 -6.79 3.00 -18.72
C GLY A 161 -6.09 4.31 -19.10
N ASN A 162 -5.88 5.18 -18.10
CA ASN A 162 -5.28 6.49 -18.32
C ASN A 162 -3.80 6.39 -18.73
N TYR A 163 -3.37 7.20 -19.71
CA TYR A 163 -1.98 7.27 -20.14
C TYR A 163 -1.58 8.69 -20.61
N PRO A 164 -0.47 9.26 -20.08
CA PRO A 164 0.32 8.77 -18.94
C PRO A 164 -0.45 8.98 -17.61
N GLN A 165 -0.29 8.06 -16.65
CA GLN A 165 -0.95 8.14 -15.36
C GLN A 165 0.00 8.59 -14.25
N ALA A 166 -0.23 9.79 -13.69
CA ALA A 166 0.64 10.36 -12.68
C ALA A 166 0.77 9.48 -11.41
N PHE A 167 -0.31 8.78 -11.03
CA PHE A 167 -0.29 7.87 -9.89
C PHE A 167 0.65 6.67 -10.10
N SER A 168 0.68 6.08 -11.29
CA SER A 168 1.60 4.98 -11.60
C SER A 168 3.06 5.41 -11.50
N HIS A 169 3.37 6.64 -11.97
CA HIS A 169 4.73 7.17 -11.90
C HIS A 169 5.17 7.44 -10.45
N ILE A 170 4.31 8.04 -9.62
CA ILE A 170 4.67 8.26 -8.21
C ILE A 170 4.77 6.94 -7.45
N GLY A 171 3.98 5.93 -7.83
CA GLY A 171 4.11 4.56 -7.32
C GLY A 171 5.52 4.01 -7.54
N LEU A 172 6.00 3.99 -8.79
CA LEU A 172 7.35 3.50 -9.12
C LEU A 172 8.47 4.27 -8.40
N ILE A 173 8.34 5.60 -8.34
CA ILE A 173 9.30 6.45 -7.61
C ILE A 173 9.32 6.08 -6.13
N ASN A 174 8.14 5.90 -5.51
CA ASN A 174 8.05 5.51 -4.11
C ASN A 174 8.66 4.13 -3.87
N SER A 175 8.35 3.12 -4.70
CA SER A 175 8.93 1.79 -4.57
C SER A 175 10.45 1.77 -4.66
N ALA A 176 11.03 2.55 -5.58
CA ALA A 176 12.49 2.72 -5.63
C ALA A 176 13.06 3.35 -4.35
N LEU A 177 12.37 4.32 -3.75
CA LEU A 177 12.76 4.94 -2.48
C LEU A 177 12.60 3.98 -1.29
N TYR A 178 11.53 3.20 -1.24
CA TYR A 178 11.25 2.24 -0.15
C TYR A 178 12.25 1.10 -0.18
N VAL A 179 12.47 0.47 -1.34
CA VAL A 179 13.49 -0.56 -1.52
C VAL A 179 14.89 0.00 -1.25
N GLY A 180 15.19 1.21 -1.73
CA GLY A 180 16.46 1.89 -1.45
C GLY A 180 16.69 2.10 0.04
N TYR A 181 15.69 2.61 0.75
CA TYR A 181 15.72 2.82 2.20
C TYR A 181 15.92 1.51 2.97
N ALA A 182 15.17 0.46 2.61
CA ALA A 182 15.25 -0.84 3.27
C ALA A 182 16.62 -1.50 3.09
N ARG A 183 17.30 -1.21 1.97
CA ARG A 183 18.68 -1.62 1.69
C ARG A 183 19.75 -0.70 2.31
N GLY A 184 19.34 0.24 3.16
CA GLY A 184 20.24 1.15 3.87
C GLY A 184 20.88 2.23 2.99
N ARG A 185 20.31 2.56 1.84
CA ARG A 185 20.79 3.69 1.02
C ARG A 185 20.40 5.01 1.68
N ASP A 186 21.35 5.94 1.71
CA ASP A 186 21.07 7.31 2.10
C ASP A 186 20.12 7.96 1.09
N SER A 187 19.10 8.65 1.60
CA SER A 187 18.23 9.52 0.81
C SER A 187 18.31 10.94 1.36
N SER A 188 18.26 11.93 0.47
CA SER A 188 18.19 13.35 0.86
C SER A 188 16.76 13.78 1.24
N GLY A 189 15.80 12.86 1.20
CA GLY A 189 14.37 13.11 1.43
C GLY A 189 13.91 12.63 2.81
N PRO A 190 12.63 12.85 3.14
CA PRO A 190 12.05 12.22 4.32
C PRO A 190 12.10 10.69 4.19
N PRO A 191 12.12 9.95 5.31
CA PRO A 191 11.99 8.50 5.28
C PRO A 191 10.63 8.10 4.66
N PRO A 192 10.51 6.86 4.17
CA PRO A 192 9.23 6.27 3.76
C PRO A 192 8.10 6.50 4.77
N MET A 193 6.86 6.56 4.27
CA MET A 193 5.69 6.64 5.14
C MET A 193 5.53 5.33 5.93
N GLY A 194 4.79 5.37 7.04
CA GLY A 194 4.56 4.21 7.90
C GLY A 194 5.64 3.98 8.96
N VAL A 195 6.91 4.31 8.67
CA VAL A 195 8.09 4.15 9.56
C VAL A 195 7.95 4.85 10.92
N ARG A 196 6.98 5.76 11.10
CA ARG A 196 6.75 6.47 12.38
C ARG A 196 5.93 5.70 13.41
N VAL A 197 5.16 4.68 13.00
CA VAL A 197 4.19 3.98 13.89
C VAL A 197 4.71 2.60 14.33
N GLY A 198 5.86 2.19 13.82
CA GLY A 198 6.67 1.04 14.23
C GLY A 198 7.97 1.06 13.42
N ASP A 199 9.06 0.54 13.98
CA ASP A 199 10.31 0.39 13.22
C ASP A 199 10.06 -0.61 12.08
N PRO A 200 10.43 -0.30 10.83
CA PRO A 200 10.35 -1.25 9.74
C PRO A 200 11.19 -2.49 10.08
N ILE A 201 10.74 -3.65 9.62
CA ILE A 201 11.53 -4.87 9.74
C ILE A 201 12.62 -4.78 8.68
N LEU A 202 13.82 -4.36 9.08
CA LEU A 202 14.95 -4.27 8.17
C LEU A 202 15.93 -5.42 8.41
N PRO A 203 16.52 -6.00 7.36
CA PRO A 203 17.59 -6.97 7.54
C PRO A 203 18.77 -6.34 8.29
N GLU A 204 19.51 -7.16 9.04
CA GLU A 204 20.75 -6.71 9.70
C GLU A 204 21.72 -6.18 8.63
N ARG A 205 22.26 -4.98 8.84
CA ARG A 205 23.23 -4.38 7.92
C ARG A 205 24.57 -5.09 8.10
N GLU A 206 25.08 -5.72 7.02
CA GLU A 206 26.45 -6.25 6.95
C GLU A 206 27.52 -5.14 6.98
#